data_AF-A0A9E6Z9J3-F1
#
_entry.id   AF-A0A9E6Z9J3-F1
#
_cell.length_a   1.000
_cell.length_b   1.000
_cell.length_c   1.000
_cell.angle_alpha   90.00
_cell.angle_beta   90.00
_cell.angle_gamma   90.00
#
_symmetry.space_group_name_H-M   'P 1'
#
loop_
_entity.id
_entity.type
_entity.pdbx_description
1 polymer ?
#
loop_
_entity_poly.entity_id
_entity_poly.type
_entity_poly.pdbx_seq_one_letter_code
_entity_poly.pdbx_strand_id
1 'polypeptide(L)' 'MNDFVLKAAALALQDVPEANVSWMGDHIRQYNYSDVSVAVAIDDGLITPIVKAANLKPLLTISSEVKSLVQKSERRQT' A
#
# COMPACT_ATOMS: atom_id res chain seq x y z
N MET A 1 -8.24 5.07 11.60
CA MET A 1 -6.97 5.80 11.77
C MET A 1 -5.95 5.40 10.71
N ASN A 2 -5.66 4.10 10.55
CA ASN A 2 -4.66 3.60 9.58
C ASN A 2 -4.87 4.10 8.14
N ASP A 3 -6.11 4.19 7.67
CA ASP A 3 -6.41 4.62 6.29
C ASP A 3 -5.95 6.06 6.01
N PHE A 4 -5.99 6.94 7.01
CA PHE A 4 -5.49 8.32 6.87
C PHE A 4 -3.97 8.34 6.71
N VAL A 5 -3.25 7.52 7.50
CA VAL A 5 -1.79 7.41 7.40
C VAL A 5 -1.40 6.85 6.03
N LEU A 6 -2.11 5.83 5.55
CA LEU A 6 -1.91 5.25 4.22
C LEU A 6 -2.12 6.31 3.14
N LYS A 7 -3.22 7.06 3.20
CA LYS A 7 -3.51 8.11 2.22
C LYS A 7 -2.47 9.24 2.28
N ALA A 8 -2.07 9.67 3.47
CA ALA A 8 -1.06 10.69 3.65
C ALA A 8 0.29 10.26 3.09
N ALA A 9 0.73 9.03 3.37
CA ALA A 9 1.97 8.48 2.81
C ALA A 9 1.90 8.40 1.28
N ALA A 10 0.76 7.97 0.73
CA ALA A 10 0.57 7.90 -0.72
C ALA A 10 0.65 9.28 -1.39
N LEU A 11 0.14 10.34 -0.75
CA LEU A 11 0.23 11.72 -1.24
C LEU A 11 1.63 12.32 -1.05
N ALA A 12 2.29 12.05 0.08
CA ALA A 12 3.66 12.49 0.31
C ALA A 12 4.64 11.93 -0.74
N LEU A 13 4.41 10.71 -1.22
CA LEU A 13 5.17 10.12 -2.33
C LEU A 13 4.92 10.80 -3.69
N GLN A 14 3.84 11.58 -3.82
CA GLN A 14 3.57 12.42 -5.00
C GLN A 14 4.22 13.80 -4.83
N ASP A 15 4.27 14.32 -3.61
CA ASP A 15 4.94 15.59 -3.29
C ASP A 15 6.48 15.45 -3.38
N VAL A 16 7.02 14.27 -3.07
CA VAL A 16 8.45 13.93 -3.17
C VAL A 16 8.62 12.67 -4.03
N PRO A 17 8.57 12.79 -5.37
CA PRO A 17 8.63 11.65 -6.28
C PRO A 17 9.94 10.85 -6.20
N GLU A 18 11.03 11.47 -5.77
CA GLU A 18 12.34 10.84 -5.57
C GLU A 18 12.32 9.79 -4.45
N ALA A 19 11.33 9.85 -3.55
CA ALA A 19 11.09 8.81 -2.55
C ALA A 19 10.30 7.62 -3.11
N ASN A 20 9.58 7.79 -4.23
CA ASN A 20 8.79 6.74 -4.88
C ASN A 20 9.57 6.09 -6.03
N VAL A 21 10.70 5.48 -5.70
CA VAL A 21 11.63 4.91 -6.67
C VAL A 21 12.08 3.50 -6.30
N SER A 22 12.55 2.75 -7.29
CA SER A 22 13.20 1.45 -7.14
C SER A 22 14.58 1.48 -7.77
N TRP A 23 15.57 0.89 -7.09
CA TRP A 23 16.88 0.64 -7.67
C TRP A 23 16.83 -0.61 -8.56
N MET A 24 17.12 -0.45 -9.86
CA MET A 24 17.08 -1.53 -10.84
C MET A 24 18.49 -2.06 -11.18
N GLY A 25 19.49 -1.78 -10.34
CA GLY A 25 20.88 -2.21 -10.53
C GLY A 25 21.74 -1.15 -11.20
N ASP A 26 21.38 -0.78 -12.42
CA ASP A 26 22.09 0.19 -13.29
C ASP A 26 21.36 1.54 -13.41
N HIS A 27 20.07 1.58 -13.11
CA HIS A 27 19.27 2.80 -13.14
C HIS A 27 18.26 2.85 -11.99
N ILE A 28 17.74 4.04 -11.73
CA ILE A 28 16.62 4.27 -10.81
C ILE A 28 15.34 4.32 -11.63
N ARG A 29 14.35 3.50 -11.25
CA ARG A 29 13.00 3.57 -11.80
C ARG A 29 12.12 4.36 -10.86
N GLN A 30 11.61 5.50 -11.32
CA GLN A 30 10.61 6.28 -10.61
C GLN A 30 9.20 5.88 -11.00
N TYR A 31 8.28 5.85 -10.02
CA TYR A 31 6.89 5.45 -10.24
C TYR A 31 5.94 6.67 -10.20
N ASN A 32 5.00 6.70 -11.15
CA ASN A 32 3.98 7.75 -11.21
C ASN A 32 2.83 7.51 -10.23
N TYR A 33 2.56 6.26 -9.87
CA TYR A 33 1.52 5.89 -8.92
C TYR A 33 2.14 5.49 -7.58
N SER A 34 1.46 5.84 -6.49
CA SER A 34 1.85 5.43 -5.15
C SER A 34 1.10 4.17 -4.76
N ASP A 35 1.79 3.03 -4.84
CA ASP A 35 1.30 1.76 -4.30
C ASP A 35 1.79 1.63 -2.86
N VAL A 36 0.89 1.38 -1.91
CA VAL A 36 1.25 1.31 -0.48
C VAL A 36 0.89 -0.06 0.07
N SER A 37 1.89 -0.75 0.61
CA SER A 37 1.72 -2.03 1.30
C SER A 37 1.47 -1.80 2.79
N VAL A 38 0.55 -2.56 3.37
CA VAL A 38 0.28 -2.54 4.81
C VAL A 38 0.70 -3.87 5.40
N ALA A 39 1.63 -3.85 6.35
CA ALA A 39 2.01 -5.05 7.09
C ALA A 39 0.94 -5.35 8.15
N VAL A 40 0.38 -6.56 8.10
CA VAL A 40 -0.65 -7.01 9.04
C VAL A 40 -0.19 -8.34 9.65
N ALA A 41 -0.07 -8.34 10.97
CA ALA A 41 0.25 -9.55 11.73
C ALA A 41 -0.98 -10.46 11.79
N ILE A 42 -0.75 -11.76 11.61
CA ILE A 42 -1.73 -12.83 11.73
C ILE A 42 -1.14 -13.93 12.62
N ASP A 43 -1.96 -14.87 13.08
CA ASP A 43 -1.52 -15.87 14.06
C ASP A 43 -0.34 -16.73 13.56
N ASP A 44 -0.27 -17.01 12.25
CA ASP A 44 0.79 -17.82 11.62
C ASP A 44 1.84 -16.98 10.86
N GLY A 45 1.95 -15.67 11.15
CA GLY A 45 3.03 -14.84 10.61
C GLY A 45 2.61 -13.42 10.20
N LEU A 46 3.06 -13.00 9.03
CA LEU A 46 2.88 -11.63 8.53
C LEU A 46 2.40 -11.67 7.09
N ILE A 47 1.35 -10.89 6.80
CA ILE A 47 0.89 -10.64 5.43
C ILE A 47 1.14 -9.19 5.06
N THR A 48 1.39 -8.94 3.77
CA THR A 48 1.62 -7.59 3.25
C THR A 48 0.71 -7.31 2.05
N PRO A 49 -0.59 -7.09 2.27
CA PRO A 49 -1.49 -6.63 1.21
C PRO A 49 -1.05 -5.28 0.64
N ILE A 50 -1.23 -5.11 -0.67
CA ILE A 50 -0.86 -3.91 -1.41
C ILE A 50 -2.11 -3.17 -1.87
N VAL A 51 -2.24 -1.90 -1.50
CA VAL A 51 -3.24 -0.97 -2.04
C VAL A 51 -2.64 -0.25 -3.23
N LYS A 52 -3.08 -0.62 -4.44
CA LYS A 52 -2.57 -0.02 -5.68
C LYS A 52 -3.13 1.38 -5.92
N ALA A 53 -2.32 2.29 -6.45
CA ALA A 53 -2.66 3.66 -6.79
C ALA A 53 -3.43 4.38 -5.66
N ALA A 54 -2.93 4.25 -4.43
CA ALA A 54 -3.55 4.85 -3.24
C ALA A 54 -3.60 6.39 -3.31
N ASN A 55 -2.73 7.02 -4.11
CA ASN A 55 -2.77 8.45 -4.40
C ASN A 55 -4.06 8.87 -5.13
N LEU A 56 -4.63 8.01 -5.98
CA LEU A 56 -5.84 8.33 -6.76
C LEU A 56 -7.15 7.97 -6.07
N LYS A 57 -7.12 7.02 -5.13
CA LYS A 57 -8.34 6.50 -4.49
C LYS A 57 -8.85 7.42 -3.38
N PRO A 58 -10.17 7.59 -3.21
CA PRO A 58 -10.73 8.26 -2.04
C PRO A 58 -10.55 7.38 -0.79
N LEU A 59 -10.53 8.03 0.38
CA LEU A 59 -10.26 7.36 1.65
C LEU A 59 -11.20 6.18 1.94
N LEU A 60 -12.48 6.31 1.60
CA LEU A 60 -13.48 5.26 1.81
C LEU A 60 -13.17 3.99 1.00
N THR A 61 -12.69 4.15 -0.22
CA THR A 61 -12.27 3.03 -1.08
C THR A 61 -11.02 2.34 -0.53
N ILE A 62 -10.06 3.12 -0.02
CA ILE A 62 -8.85 2.56 0.62
C ILE A 62 -9.26 1.71 1.84
N SER A 63 -10.14 2.24 2.70
CA SER A 63 -10.60 1.54 3.90
C SER A 63 -11.28 0.21 3.58
N SER A 64 -12.17 0.20 2.58
CA SER A 64 -12.88 -1.01 2.17
C SER A 64 -11.95 -2.05 1.51
N GLU A 65 -10.98 -1.59 0.72
CA GLU A 65 -10.01 -2.44 0.05
C GLU A 65 -9.03 -3.09 1.03
N VAL A 66 -8.47 -2.31 1.98
CA VAL A 66 -7.61 -2.85 3.05
C VAL A 66 -8.35 -3.93 3.84
N LYS A 67 -9.58 -3.66 4.26
CA LYS A 67 -10.41 -4.64 4.98
C LYS A 67 -10.67 -5.90 4.16
N SER A 68 -10.98 -5.75 2.87
CA SER A 68 -11.18 -6.89 1.97
C SER A 68 -9.90 -7.70 1.76
N LEU A 69 -8.75 -7.04 1.63
CA LEU A 69 -7.46 -7.70 1.43
C LEU A 69 -7.01 -8.47 2.67
N VAL A 70 -7.25 -7.94 3.87
CA VAL A 70 -7.00 -8.66 5.13
C VAL A 70 -7.88 -9.89 5.21
N GLN A 71 -9.20 -9.75 5.05
CA GLN A 71 -10.14 -10.89 5.08
C GLN A 71 -9.83 -11.96 4.04
N LYS A 72 -9.41 -11.58 2.82
CA LYS A 72 -9.01 -12.53 1.78
C LYS A 72 -7.74 -13.29 2.14
N SER A 73 -6.80 -12.62 2.81
CA SER A 73 -5.54 -13.23 3.22
C SER A 73 -5.76 -14.21 4.37
N GLU A 74 -6.63 -13.88 5.32
CA GLU A 74 -7.08 -14.80 6.39
C GLU A 74 -7.80 -16.03 5.81
N ARG A 75 -8.74 -15.84 4.86
CA ARG A 75 -9.48 -16.96 4.23
C ARG A 75 -8.65 -17.88 3.35
N ARG A 76 -7.48 -17.44 2.87
CA ARG A 76 -6.59 -18.27 2.06
C ARG A 76 -5.77 -19.26 2.89
N GLN A 77 -5.82 -19.16 4.22
CA GLN A 77 -5.14 -20.08 5.14
C GLN A 77 -6.02 -21.23 5.65
N THR A 78 -7.32 -21.23 5.34
CA THR A 78 -8.25 -22.36 5.54
C THR A 78 -8.49 -23.11 4.24
#